data_AF-A0A352NSR0-F1
#
_entry.id   AF-A0A352NSR0-F1
#
_cell.length_a   1.000
_cell.length_b   1.000
_cell.length_c   1.000
_cell.angle_alpha   90.00
_cell.angle_beta   90.00
_cell.angle_gamma   90.00
#
_symmetry.space_group_name_H-M   'P 1'
#
loop_
_entity.id
_entity.type
_entity.pdbx_description
1 polymer ?
#
loop_
_entity_poly.entity_id
_entity_poly.type
_entity_poly.pdbx_seq_one_letter_code
_entity_poly.pdbx_strand_id
1 'polypeptide(L)'
;MRKKIIVFFILTCMCLSIHEKAGAADYDTVLKQDILCLMMAYPEYITDVEKDNSGRVYVIMKSGKRILYDDKKEKSSEEKFQNTDLQDMMEQPYPLGAVNGAAEKNFDPGRFRVYSLLKEIYGNDKNSVESNLEMASLGYRRFQFNGNNNASLSLERAMKELIPLSQKKGNIAKCLFPSSGTFNYRYISGTNMLSPHSFGIAIDLARDRRDYWKWVSREEGSLRIKKYPREIVEVFEKNNFVWGGKWSHFDTLHFEYRPEIILKARYFGGKRQNGDCWYKGAPCSDKDVKKYIEWIDKKL
;
A
#
# COMPACT_ATOMS: atom_id res chain seq x y z
N MET A 1 82.74 -5.60 2.81
CA MET A 1 81.43 -4.92 2.78
C MET A 1 80.32 -5.97 2.63
N ARG A 2 79.67 -6.35 3.73
CA ARG A 2 78.52 -7.30 3.73
C ARG A 2 77.23 -6.50 3.52
N LYS A 3 76.53 -6.70 2.40
CA LYS A 3 75.19 -6.12 2.17
C LYS A 3 74.14 -6.98 2.87
N LYS A 4 73.43 -6.41 3.85
CA LYS A 4 72.27 -7.02 4.51
C LYS A 4 71.05 -6.88 3.59
N ILE A 5 70.39 -7.99 3.28
CA ILE A 5 69.08 -8.00 2.61
C ILE A 5 68.02 -7.92 3.71
N ILE A 6 67.21 -6.87 3.70
CA ILE A 6 66.07 -6.69 4.59
C ILE A 6 64.85 -7.26 3.86
N VAL A 7 64.24 -8.30 4.42
CA VAL A 7 62.98 -8.88 3.95
C VAL A 7 61.83 -8.16 4.63
N PHE A 8 60.98 -7.48 3.86
CA PHE A 8 59.75 -6.85 4.34
C PHE A 8 58.63 -7.89 4.34
N PHE A 9 58.16 -8.29 5.52
CA PHE A 9 56.92 -9.07 5.67
C PHE A 9 55.72 -8.13 5.53
N ILE A 10 55.00 -8.22 4.41
CA ILE A 10 53.72 -7.54 4.22
C ILE A 10 52.65 -8.40 4.92
N LEU A 11 52.19 -7.94 6.08
CA LEU A 11 51.08 -8.53 6.82
C LEU A 11 49.77 -8.03 6.17
N THR A 12 49.22 -8.77 5.22
CA THR A 12 47.88 -8.51 4.68
C THR A 12 46.84 -8.87 5.74
N CYS A 13 46.32 -7.84 6.42
CA CYS A 13 45.19 -7.96 7.33
C CYS A 13 43.92 -8.19 6.49
N MET A 14 43.46 -9.44 6.42
CA MET A 14 42.13 -9.78 5.89
C MET A 14 41.07 -9.28 6.88
N CYS A 15 40.56 -8.07 6.66
CA CYS A 15 39.31 -7.64 7.26
C CYS A 15 38.18 -8.44 6.61
N LEU A 16 37.83 -9.58 7.21
CA LEU A 16 36.55 -10.24 6.99
C LEU A 16 35.46 -9.29 7.50
N SER A 17 34.90 -8.48 6.60
CA SER A 17 33.66 -7.75 6.85
C SER A 17 32.54 -8.78 6.96
N ILE A 18 32.25 -9.21 8.20
CA ILE A 18 30.98 -9.88 8.51
C ILE A 18 29.90 -8.81 8.35
N HIS A 19 29.34 -8.71 7.15
CA HIS A 19 28.05 -8.04 6.97
C HIS A 19 27.01 -8.96 7.62
N GLU A 20 26.60 -8.62 8.84
CA GLU A 20 25.31 -9.09 9.36
C GLU A 20 24.24 -8.59 8.39
N LYS A 21 23.76 -9.49 7.52
CA LYS A 21 22.49 -9.31 6.83
C LYS A 21 21.45 -9.15 7.92
N ALA A 22 20.91 -7.94 8.10
CA ALA A 22 19.65 -7.76 8.79
C ALA A 22 18.67 -8.79 8.22
N GLY A 23 18.24 -9.75 9.04
CA GLY A 23 17.49 -10.91 8.59
C GLY A 23 16.20 -10.44 7.93
N ALA A 24 16.07 -10.65 6.63
CA ALA A 24 14.76 -10.58 5.98
C ALA A 24 13.83 -11.53 6.74
N ALA A 25 12.62 -11.07 7.07
CA ALA A 25 11.64 -11.91 7.73
C ALA A 25 11.42 -13.18 6.89
N ASP A 26 11.38 -14.33 7.55
CA ASP A 26 11.07 -15.57 6.87
C ASP A 26 9.65 -15.53 6.28
N TYR A 27 9.42 -16.35 5.27
CA TYR A 27 8.16 -16.35 4.51
C TYR A 27 6.92 -16.55 5.41
N ASP A 28 7.00 -17.43 6.42
CA ASP A 28 5.85 -17.72 7.30
C ASP A 28 5.47 -16.50 8.13
N THR A 29 6.47 -15.78 8.67
CA THR A 29 6.19 -14.53 9.37
C THR A 29 5.50 -13.52 8.44
N VAL A 30 6.02 -13.28 7.24
CA VAL A 30 5.44 -12.29 6.31
C VAL A 30 4.01 -12.67 5.93
N LEU A 31 3.79 -13.96 5.65
CA LEU A 31 2.46 -14.49 5.39
C LEU A 31 1.50 -14.20 6.54
N LYS A 32 1.87 -14.52 7.78
CA LYS A 32 0.99 -14.29 8.95
C LYS A 32 0.71 -12.81 9.17
N GLN A 33 1.70 -11.94 8.98
CA GLN A 33 1.53 -10.48 9.05
C GLN A 33 0.59 -9.95 7.97
N ASP A 34 0.72 -10.44 6.74
CA ASP A 34 -0.14 -10.04 5.62
C ASP A 34 -1.60 -10.45 5.86
N ILE A 35 -1.82 -11.70 6.29
CA ILE A 35 -3.15 -12.20 6.63
C ILE A 35 -3.76 -11.39 7.78
N LEU A 36 -2.98 -11.08 8.82
CA LEU A 36 -3.45 -10.24 9.92
C LEU A 36 -3.86 -8.84 9.43
N CYS A 37 -3.04 -8.19 8.59
CA CYS A 37 -3.37 -6.90 8.01
C CYS A 37 -4.62 -6.93 7.14
N LEU A 38 -4.82 -7.99 6.36
CA LEU A 38 -6.03 -8.19 5.56
C LEU A 38 -7.27 -8.34 6.44
N MET A 39 -7.21 -9.18 7.49
CA MET A 39 -8.33 -9.37 8.43
C MET A 39 -8.66 -8.08 9.18
N MET A 40 -7.66 -7.32 9.60
CA MET A 40 -7.84 -6.00 10.24
C MET A 40 -8.40 -4.94 9.29
N ALA A 41 -8.02 -4.99 8.01
CA ALA A 41 -8.48 -4.05 6.99
C ALA A 41 -9.95 -4.27 6.61
N TYR A 42 -10.39 -5.53 6.64
CA TYR A 42 -11.69 -5.97 6.12
C TYR A 42 -12.42 -6.91 7.09
N PRO A 43 -12.64 -6.52 8.36
CA PRO A 43 -13.13 -7.41 9.42
C PRO A 43 -14.55 -7.95 9.18
N GLU A 44 -15.37 -7.25 8.38
CA GLU A 44 -16.71 -7.68 8.01
C GLU A 44 -16.75 -8.56 6.75
N TYR A 45 -15.64 -8.63 6.00
CA TYR A 45 -15.58 -9.29 4.70
C TYR A 45 -14.68 -10.53 4.71
N ILE A 46 -13.58 -10.53 5.46
CA ILE A 46 -12.72 -11.70 5.63
C ILE A 46 -13.12 -12.39 6.93
N THR A 47 -13.65 -13.59 6.81
CA THR A 47 -14.19 -14.34 7.94
C THR A 47 -13.28 -15.48 8.40
N ASP A 48 -12.34 -15.91 7.57
CA ASP A 48 -11.45 -17.02 7.89
C ASP A 48 -10.16 -17.01 7.06
N VAL A 49 -9.21 -17.87 7.42
CA VAL A 49 -8.03 -18.27 6.66
C VAL A 49 -7.94 -19.80 6.63
N GLU A 50 -7.54 -20.37 5.51
CA GLU A 50 -7.37 -21.82 5.34
C GLU A 50 -6.02 -22.14 4.72
N LYS A 51 -5.44 -23.26 5.14
CA LYS A 51 -4.29 -23.89 4.50
C LYS A 51 -4.73 -25.24 3.94
N ASP A 52 -4.62 -25.43 2.63
CA ASP A 52 -5.00 -26.68 1.99
C ASP A 52 -3.91 -27.76 2.15
N ASN A 53 -4.21 -29.00 1.74
CA ASN A 53 -3.29 -30.14 1.84
C ASN A 53 -1.99 -29.96 1.03
N SER A 54 -1.96 -29.03 0.07
CA SER A 54 -0.75 -28.69 -0.70
C SER A 54 0.08 -27.59 -0.02
N GLY A 55 -0.38 -27.06 1.11
CA GLY A 55 0.27 -25.98 1.85
C GLY A 55 -0.08 -24.59 1.34
N ARG A 56 -1.01 -24.44 0.39
CA ARG A 56 -1.45 -23.13 -0.10
C ARG A 56 -2.42 -22.49 0.89
N VAL A 57 -2.26 -21.19 1.07
CA VAL A 57 -3.06 -20.40 2.01
C VAL A 57 -4.08 -19.56 1.26
N TYR A 58 -5.28 -19.46 1.82
CA TYR A 58 -6.39 -18.70 1.25
C TYR A 58 -7.04 -17.86 2.35
N VAL A 59 -7.41 -16.61 2.04
CA VAL A 59 -8.40 -15.89 2.84
C VAL A 59 -9.80 -16.29 2.38
N ILE A 60 -10.70 -16.44 3.34
CA ILE A 60 -12.09 -16.84 3.11
C ILE A 60 -12.96 -15.62 3.32
N MET A 61 -13.66 -15.24 2.25
CA MET A 61 -14.59 -14.12 2.27
C MET A 61 -15.90 -14.55 2.91
N LYS A 62 -16.69 -13.58 3.41
CA LYS A 62 -18.03 -13.78 3.98
C LYS A 62 -18.99 -14.50 3.03
N SER A 63 -18.78 -14.38 1.72
CA SER A 63 -19.52 -15.10 0.67
C SER A 63 -19.16 -16.60 0.58
N GLY A 64 -18.12 -17.05 1.28
CA GLY A 64 -17.50 -18.37 1.16
C GLY A 64 -16.42 -18.45 0.07
N LYS A 65 -16.19 -17.37 -0.68
CA LYS A 65 -15.16 -17.34 -1.72
C LYS A 65 -13.76 -17.44 -1.12
N ARG A 66 -12.93 -18.29 -1.73
CA ARG A 66 -11.52 -18.50 -1.36
C ARG A 66 -10.64 -17.64 -2.26
N ILE A 67 -9.79 -16.80 -1.69
CA ILE A 67 -8.82 -15.99 -2.44
C ILE A 67 -7.42 -16.44 -2.04
N LEU A 68 -6.65 -16.89 -3.05
CA LEU A 68 -5.29 -17.41 -2.86
C LEU A 68 -4.35 -16.33 -2.36
N TYR A 69 -3.52 -16.67 -1.37
CA TYR A 69 -2.47 -15.80 -0.88
C TYR A 69 -1.31 -15.70 -1.86
N ASP A 70 -0.65 -16.82 -2.16
CA ASP A 70 0.58 -16.88 -2.97
C ASP A 70 0.51 -18.08 -3.93
N ASP A 71 0.66 -17.83 -5.23
CA ASP A 71 0.69 -18.88 -6.26
C ASP A 71 2.05 -19.55 -6.44
N LYS A 72 3.09 -19.07 -5.73
CA LYS A 72 4.46 -19.56 -5.71
C LYS A 72 5.22 -19.43 -7.03
N LYS A 73 4.73 -18.63 -7.97
CA LYS A 73 5.41 -18.39 -9.24
C LYS A 73 6.33 -17.20 -9.14
N GLU A 74 7.51 -17.33 -9.76
CA GLU A 74 8.32 -16.15 -10.07
C GLU A 74 7.63 -15.34 -11.17
N LYS A 75 7.36 -14.07 -10.89
CA LYS A 75 6.64 -13.16 -11.79
C LYS A 75 7.48 -11.89 -12.03
N SER A 76 7.52 -11.44 -13.27
CA SER A 76 7.95 -10.09 -13.61
C SER A 76 6.98 -9.05 -13.05
N SER A 77 7.39 -7.77 -12.99
CA SER A 77 6.52 -6.69 -12.49
C SER A 77 5.25 -6.50 -13.32
N GLU A 78 5.30 -6.78 -14.62
CA GLU A 78 4.12 -6.74 -15.49
C GLU A 78 3.18 -7.92 -15.22
N GLU A 79 3.74 -9.13 -15.02
CA GLU A 79 2.93 -10.29 -14.64
C GLU A 79 2.28 -10.11 -13.27
N LYS A 80 3.00 -9.53 -12.29
CA LYS A 80 2.42 -9.15 -10.99
C LYS A 80 1.30 -8.13 -11.14
N PHE A 81 1.41 -7.19 -12.07
CA PHE A 81 0.36 -6.20 -12.32
C PHE A 81 -0.90 -6.82 -12.97
N GLN A 82 -0.73 -7.80 -13.86
CA GLN A 82 -1.82 -8.44 -14.60
C GLN A 82 -2.48 -9.60 -13.83
N ASN A 83 -1.68 -10.40 -13.12
CA ASN A 83 -2.07 -11.64 -12.44
C ASN A 83 -1.71 -11.58 -10.95
N THR A 84 -2.08 -10.47 -10.30
CA THR A 84 -1.80 -10.23 -8.88
C THR A 84 -2.48 -11.27 -7.97
N ASP A 85 -1.72 -11.90 -7.07
CA ASP A 85 -2.24 -12.56 -5.87
C ASP A 85 -2.04 -11.69 -4.61
N LEU A 86 -2.51 -12.15 -3.44
CA LEU A 86 -2.45 -11.31 -2.23
C LEU A 86 -1.00 -11.08 -1.77
N GLN A 87 -0.11 -12.03 -2.00
CA GLN A 87 1.31 -11.90 -1.69
C GLN A 87 1.93 -10.80 -2.56
N ASP A 88 1.72 -10.83 -3.88
CA ASP A 88 2.15 -9.76 -4.79
C ASP A 88 1.62 -8.39 -4.35
N MET A 89 0.33 -8.33 -4.00
CA MET A 89 -0.34 -7.09 -3.58
C MET A 89 0.28 -6.49 -2.31
N MET A 90 0.73 -7.34 -1.39
CA MET A 90 1.26 -6.95 -0.08
C MET A 90 2.79 -6.86 -0.06
N GLU A 91 3.49 -7.38 -1.06
CA GLU A 91 4.94 -7.59 -1.07
C GLU A 91 5.74 -6.30 -0.85
N GLN A 92 5.42 -5.25 -1.59
CA GLN A 92 6.22 -4.03 -1.60
C GLN A 92 5.96 -3.19 -0.34
N PRO A 93 7.00 -2.87 0.46
CA PRO A 93 6.82 -2.05 1.65
C PRO A 93 6.36 -0.64 1.27
N TYR A 94 5.26 -0.19 1.84
CA TYR A 94 4.79 1.18 1.63
C TYR A 94 5.49 2.13 2.61
N PRO A 95 6.34 3.06 2.16
CA PRO A 95 6.99 4.01 3.07
C PRO A 95 5.93 4.99 3.57
N LEU A 96 5.77 5.21 4.87
CA LEU A 96 4.87 6.25 5.42
C LEU A 96 5.51 7.64 5.36
N GLY A 97 4.71 8.70 5.25
CA GLY A 97 5.15 10.10 5.22
C GLY A 97 5.67 10.56 3.86
N ALA A 98 6.38 11.69 3.84
CA ALA A 98 6.88 12.27 2.59
C ALA A 98 8.04 11.46 1.97
N VAL A 99 8.12 11.48 0.64
CA VAL A 99 9.24 10.93 -0.14
C VAL A 99 9.91 12.04 -0.96
N ASN A 100 11.18 11.85 -1.32
CA ASN A 100 12.03 12.90 -1.91
C ASN A 100 12.09 12.89 -3.45
N GLY A 101 11.29 12.06 -4.11
CA GLY A 101 11.27 11.93 -5.57
C GLY A 101 10.52 10.68 -6.01
N ALA A 102 10.51 10.45 -7.33
CA ALA A 102 9.93 9.24 -7.90
C ALA A 102 10.66 8.00 -7.38
N ALA A 103 9.91 6.92 -7.14
CA ALA A 103 10.49 5.68 -6.67
C ALA A 103 11.36 4.99 -7.74
N GLU A 104 12.20 4.07 -7.28
CA GLU A 104 13.02 3.22 -8.16
C GLU A 104 12.16 2.41 -9.13
N LYS A 105 12.73 2.04 -10.27
CA LYS A 105 12.01 1.32 -11.32
C LYS A 105 11.27 0.09 -10.75
N ASN A 106 10.00 -0.05 -11.11
CA ASN A 106 9.10 -1.14 -10.70
C ASN A 106 8.74 -1.17 -9.21
N PHE A 107 9.07 -0.13 -8.44
CA PHE A 107 8.60 0.06 -7.08
C PHE A 107 7.33 0.92 -7.08
N ASP A 108 6.17 0.28 -6.99
CA ASP A 108 4.85 0.88 -6.96
C ASP A 108 4.03 0.36 -5.77
N PRO A 109 4.43 0.65 -4.51
CA PRO A 109 3.82 0.03 -3.33
C PRO A 109 2.32 0.35 -3.25
N GLY A 110 1.52 -0.70 -3.11
CA GLY A 110 0.05 -0.62 -3.12
C GLY A 110 -0.60 -0.48 -4.50
N ARG A 111 0.15 -0.45 -5.61
CA ARG A 111 -0.43 -0.34 -6.97
C ARG A 111 -0.98 -1.65 -7.52
N PHE A 112 -0.46 -2.80 -7.08
CA PHE A 112 -1.00 -4.11 -7.47
C PHE A 112 -2.34 -4.37 -6.76
N ARG A 113 -3.27 -5.05 -7.45
CA ARG A 113 -4.66 -5.19 -7.00
C ARG A 113 -5.20 -6.58 -7.28
N VAL A 114 -5.71 -7.23 -6.24
CA VAL A 114 -6.46 -8.48 -6.36
C VAL A 114 -7.94 -8.14 -6.61
N TYR A 115 -8.35 -8.16 -7.88
CA TYR A 115 -9.73 -7.80 -8.26
C TYR A 115 -10.78 -8.73 -7.66
N SER A 116 -10.45 -10.00 -7.38
CA SER A 116 -11.37 -10.89 -6.69
C SER A 116 -11.67 -10.44 -5.26
N LEU A 117 -10.75 -9.74 -4.59
CA LEU A 117 -10.93 -9.14 -3.27
C LEU A 117 -11.74 -7.85 -3.38
N LEU A 118 -11.33 -6.92 -4.26
CA LEU A 118 -12.01 -5.63 -4.43
C LEU A 118 -13.48 -5.82 -4.82
N LYS A 119 -13.78 -6.80 -5.67
CA LYS A 119 -15.16 -7.11 -6.09
C LYS A 119 -16.05 -7.61 -4.96
N GLU A 120 -15.50 -8.37 -4.02
CA GLU A 120 -16.26 -8.87 -2.85
C GLU A 120 -16.58 -7.76 -1.85
N ILE A 121 -15.73 -6.73 -1.78
CA ILE A 121 -15.86 -5.65 -0.81
C ILE A 121 -16.67 -4.49 -1.39
N TYR A 122 -16.35 -4.04 -2.60
CA TYR A 122 -16.82 -2.77 -3.15
C TYR A 122 -17.89 -2.90 -4.24
N GLY A 123 -18.08 -4.09 -4.81
CA GLY A 123 -19.04 -4.37 -5.88
C GLY A 123 -18.41 -5.16 -7.03
N ASN A 124 -19.12 -6.16 -7.54
CA ASN A 124 -18.59 -7.09 -8.55
C ASN A 124 -18.67 -6.55 -9.98
N ASP A 125 -19.54 -5.57 -10.22
CA ASP A 125 -19.88 -4.96 -11.50
C ASP A 125 -20.25 -3.48 -11.31
N LYS A 126 -20.61 -2.79 -12.41
CA LYS A 126 -20.94 -1.37 -12.36
C LYS A 126 -22.14 -1.07 -11.46
N ASN A 127 -23.21 -1.85 -11.60
CA ASN A 127 -24.47 -1.60 -10.89
C ASN A 127 -24.32 -1.79 -9.38
N SER A 128 -23.63 -2.85 -8.98
CA SER A 128 -23.33 -3.13 -7.57
C SER A 128 -22.40 -2.09 -6.95
N VAL A 129 -21.40 -1.59 -7.69
CA VAL A 129 -20.59 -0.48 -7.19
C VAL A 129 -21.45 0.78 -7.03
N GLU A 130 -22.24 1.14 -8.05
CA GLU A 130 -23.10 2.34 -8.01
C GLU A 130 -24.10 2.31 -6.85
N SER A 131 -24.66 1.13 -6.52
CA SER A 131 -25.55 0.99 -5.36
C SER A 131 -24.84 1.17 -4.00
N ASN A 132 -23.52 1.00 -3.96
CA ASN A 132 -22.72 1.17 -2.75
C ASN A 132 -22.16 2.60 -2.62
N LEU A 133 -22.39 3.50 -3.59
CA LEU A 133 -21.85 4.86 -3.55
C LEU A 133 -22.67 5.76 -2.62
N GLU A 134 -21.95 6.51 -1.80
CA GLU A 134 -22.47 7.57 -0.94
C GLU A 134 -21.92 8.93 -1.38
N MET A 135 -22.58 10.01 -0.96
CA MET A 135 -22.14 11.37 -1.23
C MET A 135 -21.25 11.91 -0.09
N ALA A 136 -19.95 11.59 -0.14
CA ALA A 136 -18.94 12.05 0.80
C ALA A 136 -18.73 13.58 0.71
N SER A 137 -18.69 14.26 1.85
CA SER A 137 -18.44 15.71 1.93
C SER A 137 -16.95 16.03 1.96
N LEU A 138 -16.49 16.82 0.97
CA LEU A 138 -15.13 17.38 0.92
C LEU A 138 -15.08 18.81 1.51
N GLY A 139 -16.16 19.25 2.17
CA GLY A 139 -16.30 20.58 2.79
C GLY A 139 -16.71 21.71 1.84
N TYR A 140 -16.34 21.64 0.56
CA TYR A 140 -16.73 22.63 -0.46
C TYR A 140 -17.66 22.05 -1.53
N ARG A 141 -17.62 20.73 -1.72
CA ARG A 141 -18.45 19.94 -2.64
C ARG A 141 -18.66 18.54 -2.06
N ARG A 142 -19.62 17.81 -2.62
CA ARG A 142 -19.83 16.39 -2.32
C ARG A 142 -19.44 15.56 -3.54
N PHE A 143 -18.83 14.42 -3.30
CA PHE A 143 -18.38 13.49 -4.34
C PHE A 143 -18.88 12.08 -4.03
N GLN A 144 -19.15 11.29 -5.07
CA GLN A 144 -19.51 9.89 -4.91
C GLN A 144 -18.30 9.08 -4.47
N PHE A 145 -18.44 8.31 -3.40
CA PHE A 145 -17.39 7.44 -2.89
C PHE A 145 -18.02 6.19 -2.27
N ASN A 146 -17.33 5.07 -2.26
CA ASN A 146 -17.91 3.81 -1.81
C ASN A 146 -18.17 3.83 -0.28
N GLY A 147 -19.38 3.50 0.16
CA GLY A 147 -19.74 3.41 1.58
C GLY A 147 -19.17 2.16 2.25
N ASN A 148 -18.97 1.07 1.48
CA ASN A 148 -18.49 -0.19 2.00
C ASN A 148 -17.10 -0.06 2.63
N ASN A 149 -16.86 -0.84 3.68
CA ASN A 149 -15.64 -0.82 4.48
C ASN A 149 -15.23 0.59 4.94
N ASN A 150 -16.20 1.49 5.18
CA ASN A 150 -15.97 2.86 5.63
C ASN A 150 -15.09 3.72 4.70
N ALA A 151 -15.01 3.41 3.39
CA ALA A 151 -14.14 4.14 2.48
C ALA A 151 -14.58 5.62 2.33
N SER A 152 -15.88 5.87 2.18
CA SER A 152 -16.52 7.20 2.14
C SER A 152 -16.23 7.99 3.41
N LEU A 153 -16.46 7.38 4.58
CA LEU A 153 -16.16 7.98 5.88
C LEU A 153 -14.68 8.32 6.06
N SER A 154 -13.79 7.48 5.53
CA SER A 154 -12.34 7.72 5.59
C SER A 154 -11.94 8.93 4.73
N LEU A 155 -12.55 9.09 3.56
CA LEU A 155 -12.38 10.30 2.73
C LEU A 155 -12.87 11.55 3.48
N GLU A 156 -14.06 11.51 4.08
CA GLU A 156 -14.59 12.65 4.84
C GLU A 156 -13.69 13.05 6.00
N ARG A 157 -13.13 12.07 6.73
CA ARG A 157 -12.18 12.32 7.83
C ARG A 157 -10.90 12.98 7.33
N ALA A 158 -10.31 12.49 6.25
CA ALA A 158 -9.13 13.10 5.64
C ALA A 158 -9.40 14.56 5.26
N MET A 159 -10.54 14.83 4.63
CA MET A 159 -10.91 16.16 4.18
C MET A 159 -11.22 17.10 5.34
N LYS A 160 -11.90 16.61 6.39
CA LYS A 160 -12.15 17.38 7.62
C LYS A 160 -10.86 17.86 8.28
N GLU A 161 -9.81 17.04 8.27
CA GLU A 161 -8.49 17.43 8.76
C GLU A 161 -7.77 18.42 7.82
N LEU A 162 -7.92 18.26 6.50
CA LEU A 162 -7.23 19.09 5.50
C LEU A 162 -7.84 20.47 5.28
N ILE A 163 -9.16 20.65 5.48
CA ILE A 163 -9.83 21.94 5.26
C ILE A 163 -9.22 23.06 6.11
N PRO A 164 -9.08 22.93 7.45
CA PRO A 164 -8.45 23.98 8.26
C PRO A 164 -6.99 24.24 7.88
N LEU A 165 -6.26 23.22 7.42
CA LEU A 165 -4.88 23.37 6.95
C LEU A 165 -4.82 24.16 5.64
N SER A 166 -5.74 23.89 4.71
CA SER A 166 -5.83 24.59 3.42
C SER A 166 -6.12 26.08 3.58
N GLN A 167 -6.93 26.46 4.57
CA GLN A 167 -7.23 27.86 4.89
C GLN A 167 -5.99 28.62 5.40
N LYS A 168 -5.06 27.92 6.06
CA LYS A 168 -3.83 28.51 6.62
C LYS A 168 -2.66 28.49 5.64
N LYS A 169 -2.64 27.53 4.71
CA LYS A 169 -1.49 27.24 3.83
C LYS A 169 -1.93 27.18 2.36
N GLY A 170 -1.64 28.24 1.61
CA GLY A 170 -2.05 28.34 0.21
C GLY A 170 -1.48 27.25 -0.71
N ASN A 171 -0.33 26.64 -0.39
CA ASN A 171 0.19 25.50 -1.14
C ASN A 171 -0.62 24.22 -0.95
N ILE A 172 -1.22 24.01 0.23
CA ILE A 172 -2.16 22.91 0.50
C ILE A 172 -3.44 23.13 -0.31
N ALA A 173 -4.03 24.34 -0.23
CA ALA A 173 -5.24 24.67 -0.99
C ALA A 173 -5.07 24.43 -2.50
N LYS A 174 -3.93 24.87 -3.07
CA LYS A 174 -3.61 24.66 -4.50
C LYS A 174 -3.47 23.21 -4.92
N CYS A 175 -3.12 22.30 -4.00
CA CYS A 175 -3.02 20.87 -4.29
C CYS A 175 -4.34 20.13 -4.03
N LEU A 176 -5.25 20.69 -3.22
CA LEU A 176 -6.54 20.06 -2.91
C LEU A 176 -7.65 20.45 -3.90
N PHE A 177 -7.69 21.71 -4.33
CA PHE A 177 -8.85 22.28 -5.02
C PHE A 177 -8.53 22.95 -6.36
N PRO A 178 -9.44 22.83 -7.36
CA PRO A 178 -10.59 21.93 -7.36
C PRO A 178 -10.12 20.47 -7.52
N SER A 179 -10.75 19.54 -6.80
CA SER A 179 -10.44 18.11 -6.95
C SER A 179 -10.92 17.61 -8.32
N SER A 180 -10.12 16.78 -8.97
CA SER A 180 -10.37 16.28 -10.35
C SER A 180 -11.41 15.16 -10.41
N GLY A 181 -11.78 14.57 -9.27
CA GLY A 181 -12.96 13.71 -9.15
C GLY A 181 -12.71 12.40 -8.41
N THR A 182 -13.78 11.60 -8.30
CA THR A 182 -13.79 10.31 -7.62
C THR A 182 -14.32 9.22 -8.55
N PHE A 183 -15.58 8.78 -8.40
CA PHE A 183 -16.13 7.66 -9.15
C PHE A 183 -16.15 7.91 -10.66
N ASN A 184 -15.57 6.95 -11.39
CA ASN A 184 -15.65 6.86 -12.85
C ASN A 184 -15.42 5.39 -13.24
N TYR A 185 -16.46 4.75 -13.77
CA TYR A 185 -16.40 3.35 -14.19
C TYR A 185 -15.68 3.21 -15.54
N ARG A 186 -14.39 2.87 -15.51
CA ARG A 186 -13.48 2.82 -16.66
C ARG A 186 -12.31 1.87 -16.44
N TYR A 187 -11.72 1.42 -17.54
CA TYR A 187 -10.42 0.75 -17.50
C TYR A 187 -9.27 1.75 -17.36
N ILE A 188 -8.13 1.27 -16.85
CA ILE A 188 -6.88 2.02 -16.86
C ILE A 188 -6.41 2.13 -18.31
N SER A 189 -5.99 3.33 -18.72
CA SER A 189 -5.57 3.58 -20.10
C SER A 189 -4.42 2.65 -20.52
N GLY A 190 -4.63 1.91 -21.61
CA GLY A 190 -3.67 0.96 -22.14
C GLY A 190 -3.67 -0.42 -21.45
N THR A 191 -4.65 -0.71 -20.60
CA THR A 191 -4.80 -2.02 -19.95
C THR A 191 -6.26 -2.47 -19.98
N ASN A 192 -6.49 -3.74 -19.66
CA ASN A 192 -7.84 -4.31 -19.47
C ASN A 192 -8.24 -4.38 -17.99
N MET A 193 -7.56 -3.61 -17.14
CA MET A 193 -7.74 -3.64 -15.68
C MET A 193 -8.61 -2.45 -15.25
N LEU A 194 -9.61 -2.69 -14.39
CA LEU A 194 -10.48 -1.61 -13.90
C LEU A 194 -9.69 -0.59 -13.08
N SER A 195 -10.00 0.68 -13.27
CA SER A 195 -9.44 1.75 -12.43
C SER A 195 -9.97 1.64 -11.00
N PRO A 196 -9.18 2.02 -9.97
CA PRO A 196 -9.69 2.20 -8.61
C PRO A 196 -10.89 3.15 -8.51
N HIS A 197 -10.94 4.15 -9.39
CA HIS A 197 -12.09 5.04 -9.53
C HIS A 197 -13.38 4.28 -9.88
N SER A 198 -13.28 3.11 -10.50
CA SER A 198 -14.44 2.28 -10.86
C SER A 198 -15.02 1.50 -9.70
N PHE A 199 -14.30 1.42 -8.58
CA PHE A 199 -14.81 0.89 -7.32
C PHE A 199 -15.26 2.00 -6.36
N GLY A 200 -15.09 3.28 -6.74
CA GLY A 200 -15.39 4.41 -5.87
C GLY A 200 -14.44 4.52 -4.67
N ILE A 201 -13.21 4.00 -4.77
CA ILE A 201 -12.21 3.97 -3.67
C ILE A 201 -11.01 4.87 -3.94
N ALA A 202 -11.07 5.74 -4.95
CA ALA A 202 -9.99 6.66 -5.28
C ALA A 202 -10.48 8.08 -5.55
N ILE A 203 -9.61 9.03 -5.26
CA ILE A 203 -9.81 10.45 -5.50
C ILE A 203 -8.58 11.03 -6.19
N ASP A 204 -8.84 11.83 -7.21
CA ASP A 204 -7.84 12.69 -7.83
C ASP A 204 -8.06 14.12 -7.31
N LEU A 205 -7.02 14.72 -6.74
CA LEU A 205 -7.05 16.08 -6.20
C LEU A 205 -6.80 17.13 -7.31
N ALA A 206 -6.30 18.31 -6.98
CA ALA A 206 -6.06 19.36 -7.96
C ALA A 206 -4.94 18.96 -8.93
N ARG A 207 -5.26 19.03 -10.22
CA ARG A 207 -4.37 18.64 -11.30
C ARG A 207 -3.27 19.67 -11.55
N ASP A 208 -2.05 19.19 -11.68
CA ASP A 208 -0.87 19.88 -12.22
C ASP A 208 -0.34 19.09 -13.44
N ARG A 209 0.25 19.79 -14.42
CA ARG A 209 0.80 19.16 -15.63
C ARG A 209 1.93 18.15 -15.34
N ARG A 210 2.52 18.20 -14.15
CA ARG A 210 3.64 17.35 -13.71
C ARG A 210 3.22 16.13 -12.90
N ASP A 211 1.92 15.94 -12.67
CA ASP A 211 1.47 14.95 -11.69
C ASP A 211 1.56 13.50 -12.18
N TYR A 212 1.60 13.26 -13.49
CA TYR A 212 1.56 11.90 -14.05
C TYR A 212 2.83 11.56 -14.84
N TRP A 213 3.35 10.35 -14.62
CA TRP A 213 4.64 9.90 -15.16
C TRP A 213 4.76 9.90 -16.68
N LYS A 214 3.65 9.79 -17.44
CA LYS A 214 3.69 9.89 -18.90
C LYS A 214 3.71 11.33 -19.42
N TRP A 215 3.45 12.32 -18.58
CA TRP A 215 3.30 13.72 -19.02
C TRP A 215 4.60 14.51 -18.95
N VAL A 216 5.56 14.08 -18.12
CA VAL A 216 6.79 14.83 -17.85
C VAL A 216 7.98 13.89 -17.67
N SER A 217 9.20 14.43 -17.70
CA SER A 217 10.40 13.66 -17.37
C SER A 217 10.40 13.21 -15.91
N ARG A 218 11.17 12.16 -15.61
CA ARG A 218 11.29 11.63 -14.25
C ARG A 218 11.88 12.68 -13.29
N GLU A 219 12.79 13.52 -13.77
CA GLU A 219 13.38 14.62 -13.01
C GLU A 219 12.32 15.67 -12.63
N GLU A 220 11.50 16.11 -13.59
CA GLU A 220 10.45 17.09 -13.34
C GLU A 220 9.36 16.53 -12.40
N GLY A 221 8.96 15.28 -12.59
CA GLY A 221 8.04 14.56 -11.69
C GLY A 221 8.62 14.41 -10.27
N SER A 222 9.91 14.06 -10.15
CA SER A 222 10.57 13.95 -8.84
C SER A 222 10.61 15.29 -8.10
N LEU A 223 10.81 16.41 -8.81
CA LEU A 223 10.72 17.75 -8.24
C LEU A 223 9.30 18.08 -7.78
N ARG A 224 8.27 17.62 -8.51
CA ARG A 224 6.86 17.77 -8.10
C ARG A 224 6.56 16.98 -6.83
N ILE A 225 6.97 15.72 -6.76
CA ILE A 225 6.82 14.83 -5.60
C ILE A 225 7.49 15.44 -4.37
N LYS A 226 8.76 15.85 -4.50
CA LYS A 226 9.54 16.46 -3.41
C LYS A 226 8.91 17.75 -2.85
N LYS A 227 8.19 18.50 -3.69
CA LYS A 227 7.49 19.75 -3.31
C LYS A 227 6.04 19.52 -2.88
N TYR A 228 5.52 18.31 -2.99
CA TYR A 228 4.14 18.01 -2.63
C TYR A 228 3.93 18.23 -1.13
N PRO A 229 2.85 18.89 -0.67
CA PRO A 229 2.67 19.17 0.75
C PRO A 229 2.60 17.86 1.57
N ARG A 230 3.56 17.65 2.48
CA ARG A 230 3.62 16.43 3.31
C ARG A 230 2.35 16.23 4.13
N GLU A 231 1.72 17.31 4.57
CA GLU A 231 0.51 17.28 5.37
C GLU A 231 -0.65 16.61 4.62
N ILE A 232 -0.72 16.75 3.29
CA ILE A 232 -1.75 16.05 2.50
C ILE A 232 -1.49 14.55 2.56
N VAL A 233 -0.26 14.12 2.26
CA VAL A 233 0.13 12.71 2.25
C VAL A 233 -0.10 12.05 3.61
N GLU A 234 0.39 12.68 4.68
CA GLU A 234 0.28 12.15 6.04
C GLU A 234 -1.18 12.05 6.52
N VAL A 235 -2.03 13.02 6.20
CA VAL A 235 -3.45 12.97 6.57
C VAL A 235 -4.19 11.88 5.80
N PHE A 236 -3.93 11.72 4.51
CA PHE A 236 -4.52 10.64 3.72
C PHE A 236 -4.08 9.26 4.24
N GLU A 237 -2.80 9.08 4.57
CA GLU A 237 -2.28 7.83 5.14
C GLU A 237 -2.84 7.52 6.53
N LYS A 238 -2.98 8.54 7.37
CA LYS A 238 -3.68 8.42 8.65
C LYS A 238 -5.10 7.91 8.46
N ASN A 239 -5.74 8.26 7.33
CA ASN A 239 -7.08 7.85 6.95
C ASN A 239 -7.08 6.69 5.94
N ASN A 240 -6.03 5.87 5.91
CA ASN A 240 -5.93 4.61 5.17
C ASN A 240 -5.88 4.72 3.64
N PHE A 241 -5.40 5.84 3.11
CA PHE A 241 -5.13 6.00 1.69
C PHE A 241 -3.65 5.85 1.37
N VAL A 242 -3.35 5.14 0.29
CA VAL A 242 -2.03 5.17 -0.35
C VAL A 242 -1.98 6.31 -1.36
N TRP A 243 -0.78 6.85 -1.58
CA TRP A 243 -0.54 7.98 -2.49
C TRP A 243 0.21 7.53 -3.75
N GLY A 244 -0.34 7.88 -4.92
CA GLY A 244 0.26 7.57 -6.21
C GLY A 244 1.61 8.26 -6.47
N GLY A 245 1.94 9.31 -5.71
CA GLY A 245 3.27 9.94 -5.77
C GLY A 245 4.43 9.07 -5.28
N LYS A 246 4.15 7.91 -4.66
CA LYS A 246 5.16 6.96 -4.17
C LYS A 246 5.49 5.85 -5.16
N TRP A 247 4.87 5.88 -6.33
CA TRP A 247 5.09 4.91 -7.38
C TRP A 247 6.25 5.32 -8.30
N SER A 248 6.90 4.34 -8.90
CA SER A 248 7.78 4.54 -10.04
C SER A 248 6.98 5.07 -11.23
N HIS A 249 5.75 4.58 -11.36
CA HIS A 249 4.69 5.11 -12.24
C HIS A 249 3.89 6.20 -11.53
N PHE A 250 4.58 7.25 -11.07
CA PHE A 250 3.97 8.27 -10.20
C PHE A 250 2.69 8.91 -10.77
N ASP A 251 1.76 9.17 -9.85
CA ASP A 251 0.49 9.84 -10.06
C ASP A 251 0.17 10.70 -8.83
N THR A 252 0.74 11.91 -8.74
CA THR A 252 0.77 12.68 -7.48
C THR A 252 -0.56 13.31 -7.09
N LEU A 253 -1.52 13.40 -8.01
CA LEU A 253 -2.87 13.82 -7.66
C LEU A 253 -3.72 12.68 -7.10
N HIS A 254 -3.29 11.42 -7.26
CA HIS A 254 -4.09 10.23 -7.02
C HIS A 254 -3.90 9.66 -5.61
N PHE A 255 -5.02 9.39 -4.94
CA PHE A 255 -5.07 8.70 -3.65
C PHE A 255 -6.07 7.55 -3.72
N GLU A 256 -5.71 6.39 -3.18
CA GLU A 256 -6.54 5.18 -3.20
C GLU A 256 -6.71 4.63 -1.78
N TYR A 257 -7.94 4.35 -1.39
CA TYR A 257 -8.27 3.75 -0.09
C TYR A 257 -7.81 2.30 -0.05
N ARG A 258 -6.72 2.03 0.68
CA ARG A 258 -6.01 0.74 0.78
C ARG A 258 -5.58 0.47 2.22
N PRO A 259 -6.54 0.22 3.12
CA PRO A 259 -6.27 0.02 4.54
C PRO A 259 -5.27 -1.10 4.83
N GLU A 260 -5.30 -2.19 4.07
CA GLU A 260 -4.40 -3.34 4.24
C GLU A 260 -2.93 -2.95 4.04
N ILE A 261 -2.64 -2.10 3.05
CA ILE A 261 -1.28 -1.62 2.75
C ILE A 261 -0.81 -0.68 3.86
N ILE A 262 -1.68 0.23 4.30
CA ILE A 262 -1.38 1.20 5.36
C ILE A 262 -1.17 0.50 6.71
N LEU A 263 -1.98 -0.50 7.03
CA LEU A 263 -1.84 -1.28 8.26
C LEU A 263 -0.52 -2.05 8.28
N LYS A 264 -0.14 -2.68 7.16
CA LYS A 264 1.17 -3.36 7.04
C LYS A 264 2.31 -2.38 7.27
N ALA A 265 2.28 -1.21 6.62
CA ALA A 265 3.30 -0.19 6.81
C ALA A 265 3.38 0.31 8.26
N ARG A 266 2.23 0.52 8.91
CA ARG A 266 2.13 1.06 10.27
C ARG A 266 2.66 0.09 11.33
N TYR A 267 2.34 -1.19 11.21
CA TYR A 267 2.63 -2.18 12.25
C TYR A 267 3.85 -3.04 11.95
N PHE A 268 4.20 -3.21 10.67
CA PHE A 268 5.26 -4.13 10.22
C PHE A 268 6.28 -3.48 9.26
N GLY A 269 6.25 -2.16 9.08
CA GLY A 269 7.24 -1.44 8.26
C GLY A 269 8.60 -1.20 8.95
N GLY A 270 8.72 -1.50 10.24
CA GLY A 270 9.95 -1.33 11.03
C GLY A 270 10.93 -2.50 10.91
N LYS A 271 12.17 -2.30 11.39
CA LYS A 271 13.15 -3.40 11.49
C LYS A 271 12.75 -4.38 12.59
N ARG A 272 12.71 -5.68 12.26
CA ARG A 272 12.57 -6.77 13.25
C ARG A 272 13.90 -7.08 13.92
N GLN A 273 13.84 -7.55 15.16
CA GLN A 273 14.96 -8.16 15.87
C GLN A 273 14.80 -9.68 15.91
N ASN A 274 15.92 -10.40 16.00
CA ASN A 274 15.90 -11.85 16.17
C ASN A 274 15.18 -12.23 17.47
N GLY A 275 14.22 -13.15 17.38
CA GLY A 275 13.42 -13.61 18.53
C GLY A 275 12.08 -12.88 18.73
N ASP A 276 11.79 -11.83 17.94
CA ASP A 276 10.47 -11.21 17.95
C ASP A 276 9.38 -12.18 17.49
N CYS A 277 8.27 -12.25 18.22
CA CYS A 277 7.07 -12.94 17.73
C CYS A 277 6.60 -12.34 16.39
N TRP A 278 5.94 -13.14 15.54
CA TRP A 278 5.58 -12.72 14.19
C TRP A 278 4.62 -11.51 14.18
N TYR A 279 3.80 -11.35 15.22
CA TYR A 279 2.84 -10.24 15.37
C TYR A 279 3.42 -9.03 16.13
N LYS A 280 4.74 -8.97 16.37
CA LYS A 280 5.38 -7.83 17.03
C LYS A 280 5.07 -6.53 16.26
N GLY A 281 4.49 -5.56 16.97
CA GLY A 281 4.07 -4.27 16.41
C GLY A 281 2.56 -4.15 16.21
N ALA A 282 1.84 -5.26 16.09
CA ALA A 282 0.38 -5.25 16.00
C ALA A 282 -0.27 -4.60 17.24
N PRO A 283 -1.44 -3.97 17.10
CA PRO A 283 -2.13 -3.29 18.20
C PRO A 283 -2.86 -4.30 19.11
N CYS A 284 -2.10 -5.16 19.79
CA CYS A 284 -2.63 -6.26 20.60
C CYS A 284 -3.45 -5.82 21.82
N SER A 285 -3.64 -4.53 22.11
CA SER A 285 -4.64 -4.09 23.08
C SER A 285 -6.08 -4.27 22.57
N ASP A 286 -6.24 -4.34 21.25
CA ASP A 286 -7.52 -4.60 20.59
C ASP A 286 -7.88 -6.09 20.70
N LYS A 287 -9.11 -6.39 21.12
CA LYS A 287 -9.59 -7.76 21.35
C LYS A 287 -9.76 -8.54 20.05
N ASP A 288 -10.19 -7.89 18.97
CA ASP A 288 -10.39 -8.55 17.69
C ASP A 288 -9.04 -8.90 17.06
N VAL A 289 -8.04 -8.02 17.22
CA VAL A 289 -6.68 -8.27 16.76
C VAL A 289 -6.04 -9.44 17.50
N LYS A 290 -6.21 -9.54 18.82
CA LYS A 290 -5.76 -10.73 19.58
C LYS A 290 -6.40 -12.02 19.05
N LYS A 291 -7.72 -11.98 18.82
CA LYS A 291 -8.47 -13.11 18.28
C LYS A 291 -7.95 -13.52 16.90
N TYR A 292 -7.63 -12.57 16.02
CA TYR A 292 -7.05 -12.88 14.72
C TYR A 292 -5.67 -13.52 14.83
N ILE A 293 -4.82 -13.04 15.73
CA ILE A 293 -3.48 -13.64 15.97
C ILE A 293 -3.61 -15.10 16.42
N GLU A 294 -4.44 -15.37 17.43
CA GLU A 294 -4.69 -16.73 17.94
C GLU A 294 -5.27 -17.64 16.86
N TRP A 295 -6.17 -17.11 16.04
CA TRP A 295 -6.77 -17.82 14.92
C TRP A 295 -5.71 -18.19 13.87
N ILE A 296 -4.89 -17.23 13.47
CA ILE A 296 -3.82 -17.43 12.48
C ILE A 296 -2.84 -18.50 12.98
N ASP A 297 -2.39 -18.45 14.23
CA ASP A 297 -1.49 -19.46 14.80
C ASP A 297 -2.10 -20.86 14.83
N LYS A 298 -3.42 -20.95 15.04
CA LYS A 298 -4.11 -22.24 15.02
C LYS A 298 -4.20 -22.84 13.61
N LYS A 299 -4.26 -22.00 12.57
CA LYS A 299 -4.60 -22.43 11.20
C LYS A 299 -3.43 -22.49 10.23
N LEU A 300 -2.34 -21.77 10.48
CA LEU A 300 -1.21 -21.59 9.56
C LEU A 300 0.11 -22.12 10.11
#